data_AF-A0ABD3M5F2-F1
#
_entry.id   AF-A0ABD3M5F2-F1
#
_cell.length_a   1.000
_cell.length_b   1.000
_cell.length_c   1.000
_cell.angle_alpha   90.00
_cell.angle_beta   90.00
_cell.angle_gamma   90.00
#
_symmetry.space_group_name_H-M   'P 1'
#
loop_
_entity.id
_entity.type
_entity.pdbx_description
1 polymer ?
#
loop_
_entity_poly.entity_id
_entity_poly.type
_entity_poly.pdbx_seq_one_letter_code
_entity_poly.pdbx_strand_id
1 'polypeptide(L)'
;MSTGDLPIEAVMTAILATGFAVLVGLHFLQIPSPSQLPKDADADAVVVGNIPLPLQLPHTITEPSKYCHEIFTWRYSLVWMGIFGCVVITQIYETYNAYGYLVTCGGLALPLLLQPWLHPRASCLGGVTMVNPDVHRPLHQRYSTKVVVYLGTYSFIGNYWYTHYFYSVLHAKYTMPAHRLNDVPIAMFLATHFYFSTYHACISNGILRYVDRRYASGWRKSLLFWYSVLFLSYLTAFMETLTISSFPYYSFEDRTMAYVWGSAFYGIYFIVSFPGFYYFDAQIDGAGIVPTEDGIQQPNGGGRPVTLMDAFVTACGHGMMILTLLDFVRLHLGRLPKSDDNCVSMSTCYNYDREQSTIEMGLLHMK
;
A
#
# COMPACT_ATOMS: atom_id res chain seq x y z
N MET A 1 -32.19 -9.76 26.86
CA MET A 1 -31.54 -8.61 26.21
C MET A 1 -31.11 -9.08 24.83
N SER A 2 -31.92 -8.78 23.81
CA SER A 2 -31.55 -9.02 22.42
C SER A 2 -30.31 -8.15 22.12
N THR A 3 -29.31 -8.71 21.45
CA THR A 3 -28.15 -8.00 20.91
C THR A 3 -28.64 -7.06 19.81
N GLY A 4 -29.32 -5.98 20.21
CA GLY A 4 -29.73 -4.91 19.33
C GLY A 4 -28.49 -4.14 18.91
N ASP A 5 -28.15 -4.27 17.64
CA ASP A 5 -27.41 -3.34 16.79
C ASP A 5 -26.58 -2.31 17.54
N LEU A 6 -25.41 -2.74 18.03
CA LEU A 6 -24.35 -1.77 18.30
C LEU A 6 -24.09 -1.02 16.99
N PRO A 7 -23.98 0.33 17.00
CA PRO A 7 -23.60 1.06 15.81
C PRO A 7 -22.31 0.44 15.27
N ILE A 8 -22.23 0.22 13.96
CA ILE A 8 -21.12 -0.50 13.35
C ILE A 8 -19.75 0.09 13.72
N GLU A 9 -19.72 1.41 13.92
CA GLU A 9 -18.56 2.14 14.45
C GLU A 9 -18.08 1.57 15.80
N ALA A 10 -19.00 1.22 16.70
CA ALA A 10 -18.67 0.59 17.98
C ALA A 10 -18.14 -0.84 17.81
N VAL A 11 -18.69 -1.62 16.87
CA VAL A 11 -18.19 -2.99 16.58
C VAL A 11 -16.79 -2.93 15.99
N MET A 12 -16.55 -2.04 15.02
CA MET A 12 -15.23 -1.86 14.39
C MET A 12 -14.21 -1.30 15.38
N THR A 13 -14.61 -0.31 16.20
CA THR A 13 -13.76 0.23 17.27
C THR A 13 -13.38 -0.84 18.28
N ALA A 14 -14.32 -1.72 18.65
CA ALA A 14 -14.04 -2.84 19.55
C ALA A 14 -13.05 -3.85 18.93
N ILE A 15 -13.19 -4.18 17.64
CA ILE A 15 -12.26 -5.05 16.92
C ILE A 15 -10.86 -4.44 16.88
N LEU A 16 -10.74 -3.16 16.52
CA LEU A 16 -9.46 -2.47 16.46
C LEU A 16 -8.83 -2.30 17.84
N ALA A 17 -9.61 -1.94 18.86
CA ALA A 17 -9.13 -1.83 20.23
C ALA A 17 -8.64 -3.17 20.78
N THR A 18 -9.37 -4.26 20.50
CA THR A 18 -8.95 -5.61 20.87
C THR A 18 -7.68 -6.01 20.13
N GLY A 19 -7.62 -5.73 18.82
CA GLY A 19 -6.44 -6.00 18.00
C GLY A 19 -5.21 -5.26 18.51
N PHE A 20 -5.38 -3.98 18.87
CA PHE A 20 -4.33 -3.16 19.45
C PHE A 20 -3.89 -3.68 20.83
N ALA A 21 -4.83 -4.08 21.68
CA ALA A 21 -4.50 -4.64 22.99
C ALA A 21 -3.68 -5.94 22.88
N VAL A 22 -4.00 -6.80 21.91
CA VAL A 22 -3.21 -8.01 21.62
C VAL A 22 -1.83 -7.65 21.07
N LEU A 23 -1.74 -6.67 20.16
CA LEU A 23 -0.45 -6.17 19.65
C LEU A 23 0.45 -5.69 20.79
N VAL A 24 -0.11 -4.90 21.71
CA VAL A 24 0.58 -4.39 22.90
C VAL A 24 0.99 -5.55 23.82
N GLY A 25 0.10 -6.52 24.07
CA GLY A 25 0.44 -7.72 24.83
C GLY A 25 1.60 -8.51 24.21
N LEU A 26 1.56 -8.74 22.90
CA LEU A 26 2.62 -9.43 22.16
C LEU A 26 3.94 -8.66 22.19
N HIS A 27 3.89 -7.33 22.19
CA HIS A 27 5.06 -6.45 22.33
C HIS A 27 5.75 -6.65 23.69
N PHE A 28 5.00 -6.72 24.78
CA PHE A 28 5.54 -6.94 26.14
C PHE A 28 6.13 -8.35 26.34
N LEU A 29 5.72 -9.34 25.56
CA LEU A 29 6.24 -10.71 25.63
C LEU A 29 7.57 -10.92 24.88
N GLN A 30 8.02 -9.91 24.13
CA GLN A 30 9.24 -10.00 23.35
C GLN A 30 10.50 -9.84 24.20
N ILE A 31 11.56 -10.51 23.76
CA ILE A 31 12.89 -10.37 24.34
C ILE A 31 13.67 -9.37 23.47
N PRO A 32 14.17 -8.26 24.04
CA PRO A 32 15.07 -7.35 23.34
C PRO A 32 16.26 -8.09 22.71
N SER A 33 16.64 -7.74 21.49
CA SER A 33 17.87 -8.29 20.90
C SER A 33 19.10 -7.80 21.67
N PRO A 34 19.99 -8.69 22.16
CA PRO A 34 21.18 -8.29 22.92
C PRO A 34 22.32 -7.69 22.06
N SER A 35 22.15 -7.55 20.74
CA SER A 35 23.24 -7.08 19.87
C SER A 35 22.74 -6.34 18.63
N GLN A 36 22.41 -5.05 18.79
CA GLN A 36 22.61 -3.97 17.79
C GLN A 36 22.71 -2.57 18.45
N LEU A 37 22.93 -2.48 19.77
CA LEU A 37 23.41 -1.21 20.36
C LEU A 37 24.92 -1.11 20.10
N PRO A 38 25.42 -0.06 19.44
CA PRO A 38 26.79 0.37 19.69
C PRO A 38 26.93 0.59 21.19
N LYS A 39 28.00 0.08 21.81
CA LYS A 39 28.21 0.11 23.26
C LYS A 39 28.31 1.52 23.87
N ASP A 40 28.23 2.59 23.08
CA ASP A 40 28.38 3.96 23.53
C ASP A 40 27.36 4.89 22.81
N ALA A 41 26.08 4.87 23.20
CA ALA A 41 25.13 5.98 23.03
C ALA A 41 23.75 5.61 23.62
N ASP A 42 23.06 6.61 24.16
CA ASP A 42 21.70 6.53 24.72
C ASP A 42 20.71 5.71 23.87
N ALA A 43 19.84 4.98 24.58
CA ALA A 43 19.35 3.67 24.22
C ALA A 43 18.28 3.54 23.11
N ASP A 44 18.00 4.55 22.29
CA ASP A 44 16.93 4.45 21.28
C ASP A 44 17.30 4.96 19.89
N ALA A 45 18.60 5.01 19.56
CA ALA A 45 18.96 5.72 18.35
C ALA A 45 20.24 5.39 17.60
N VAL A 46 20.13 5.51 16.27
CA VAL A 46 21.23 5.35 15.33
C VAL A 46 21.93 6.69 15.13
N VAL A 47 23.18 6.77 15.54
CA VAL A 47 24.01 7.99 15.57
C VAL A 47 24.52 8.32 14.16
N VAL A 48 24.07 9.44 13.57
CA VAL A 48 24.69 10.07 12.38
C VAL A 48 25.20 11.44 12.79
N GLY A 49 26.47 11.49 13.20
CA GLY A 49 26.89 12.54 14.14
C GLY A 49 26.07 12.43 15.45
N ASN A 50 26.02 13.47 16.28
CA ASN A 50 25.32 13.45 17.58
C ASN A 50 23.77 13.34 17.52
N ILE A 51 23.17 12.96 16.39
CA ILE A 51 21.70 12.92 16.26
C ILE A 51 21.20 11.48 16.37
N PRO A 52 20.40 11.18 17.40
CA PRO A 52 19.69 9.91 17.50
C PRO A 52 18.61 9.75 16.39
N LEU A 53 18.79 8.82 15.45
CA LEU A 53 17.74 8.44 14.49
C LEU A 53 16.80 7.35 15.02
N PRO A 54 15.48 7.46 14.77
CA PRO A 54 14.50 6.45 15.15
C PRO A 54 14.69 5.13 14.40
N LEU A 55 14.49 4.00 15.09
CA LEU A 55 14.69 2.64 14.58
C LEU A 55 13.80 2.28 13.37
N GLN A 56 12.70 3.04 13.19
CA GLN A 56 11.77 2.94 12.07
C GLN A 56 12.39 3.39 10.75
N LEU A 57 13.46 4.19 10.76
CA LEU A 57 14.09 4.69 9.54
C LEU A 57 15.22 3.75 9.05
N PRO A 58 15.52 3.74 7.74
CA PRO A 58 16.66 3.01 7.20
C PRO A 58 17.97 3.56 7.78
N HIS A 59 18.99 2.71 7.86
CA HIS A 59 20.30 3.14 8.30
C HIS A 59 20.93 4.01 7.21
N THR A 60 21.43 5.17 7.60
CA THR A 60 21.97 6.19 6.70
C THR A 60 23.32 5.82 6.09
N ILE A 61 24.06 4.93 6.74
CA ILE A 61 25.38 4.46 6.29
C ILE A 61 25.24 3.19 5.45
N THR A 62 24.47 2.21 5.94
CA THR A 62 24.32 0.91 5.25
C THR A 62 23.24 0.91 4.17
N GLU A 63 22.23 1.80 4.27
CA GLU A 63 21.09 1.88 3.36
C GLU A 63 20.77 3.34 2.92
N PRO A 64 21.75 4.12 2.43
CA PRO A 64 21.58 5.54 2.13
C PRO A 64 20.53 5.85 1.05
N SER A 65 20.42 5.02 0.00
CA SER A 65 19.42 5.21 -1.07
C SER A 65 17.99 5.03 -0.55
N LYS A 66 17.77 4.00 0.28
CA LYS A 66 16.47 3.73 0.92
C LYS A 66 16.06 4.88 1.84
N TYR A 67 17.00 5.34 2.67
CA TYR A 67 16.77 6.47 3.58
C TYR A 67 16.32 7.72 2.82
N CYS A 68 17.01 8.08 1.74
CA CYS A 68 16.67 9.28 0.96
C CYS A 68 15.27 9.17 0.33
N HIS A 69 14.93 8.00 -0.22
CA HIS A 69 13.61 7.77 -0.81
C HIS A 69 12.49 7.77 0.23
N GLU A 70 12.64 7.04 1.34
CA GLU A 70 11.61 7.00 2.38
C GLU A 70 11.38 8.38 3.02
N ILE A 71 12.43 9.16 3.28
CA ILE A 71 12.28 10.53 3.82
C ILE A 71 11.55 11.44 2.83
N PHE A 72 11.84 11.33 1.54
CA PHE A 72 11.10 12.07 0.52
C PHE A 72 9.62 11.68 0.55
N THR A 73 9.32 10.38 0.52
CA THR A 73 7.94 9.88 0.54
C THR A 73 7.22 10.29 1.82
N TRP A 74 7.88 10.28 2.98
CA TRP A 74 7.33 10.76 4.26
C TRP A 74 6.96 12.25 4.22
N ARG A 75 7.90 13.11 3.77
CA ARG A 75 7.64 14.56 3.68
C ARG A 75 6.54 14.87 2.67
N TYR A 76 6.57 14.19 1.52
CA TYR A 76 5.56 14.34 0.49
C TYR A 76 4.20 13.80 0.94
N SER A 77 4.18 12.80 1.83
CA SER A 77 2.93 12.25 2.38
C SER A 77 2.11 13.31 3.12
N LEU A 78 2.77 14.14 3.92
CA LEU A 78 2.12 15.25 4.60
C LEU A 78 1.55 16.29 3.62
N VAL A 79 2.25 16.52 2.50
CA VAL A 79 1.83 17.48 1.47
C VAL A 79 0.60 16.97 0.74
N TRP A 80 0.62 15.75 0.20
CA TRP A 80 -0.55 15.24 -0.54
C TRP A 80 -1.75 15.02 0.37
N MET A 81 -1.54 14.54 1.62
CA MET A 81 -2.63 14.41 2.59
C MET A 81 -3.23 15.76 2.95
N GLY A 82 -2.40 16.80 3.11
CA GLY A 82 -2.87 18.16 3.36
C GLY A 82 -3.70 18.70 2.20
N ILE A 83 -3.21 18.56 0.96
CA ILE A 83 -3.94 18.99 -0.24
C ILE A 83 -5.24 18.20 -0.40
N PHE A 84 -5.19 16.88 -0.27
CA PHE A 84 -6.37 16.03 -0.40
C PHE A 84 -7.40 16.31 0.70
N GLY A 85 -6.94 16.50 1.94
CA GLY A 85 -7.77 16.93 3.07
C GLY A 85 -8.43 18.28 2.83
N CYS A 86 -7.70 19.27 2.30
CA CYS A 86 -8.28 20.55 1.90
C CYS A 86 -9.36 20.38 0.82
N VAL A 87 -9.10 19.56 -0.22
CA VAL A 87 -10.09 19.29 -1.28
C VAL A 87 -11.37 18.66 -0.72
N VAL A 88 -11.24 17.72 0.22
CA VAL A 88 -12.38 17.06 0.87
C VAL A 88 -13.16 18.03 1.76
N ILE A 89 -12.50 18.81 2.62
CA ILE A 89 -13.12 19.77 3.55
C ILE A 89 -13.84 20.88 2.79
N THR A 90 -13.23 21.40 1.73
CA THR A 90 -13.80 22.50 0.93
C THR A 90 -14.82 22.01 -0.10
N GLN A 91 -14.97 20.70 -0.27
CA GLN A 91 -15.84 20.07 -1.27
C GLN A 91 -15.62 20.55 -2.71
N ILE A 92 -14.42 21.07 -3.02
CA ILE A 92 -14.08 21.57 -4.36
C ILE A 92 -14.23 20.48 -5.44
N TYR A 93 -14.14 19.20 -5.05
CA TYR A 93 -14.36 18.06 -5.94
C TYR A 93 -15.72 18.07 -6.64
N GLU A 94 -16.76 18.72 -6.09
CA GLU A 94 -18.07 18.83 -6.76
C GLU A 94 -18.01 19.67 -8.04
N THR A 95 -17.04 20.58 -8.14
CA THR A 95 -16.84 21.43 -9.32
C THR A 95 -15.99 20.77 -10.40
N TYR A 96 -15.45 19.57 -10.13
CA TYR A 96 -14.52 18.92 -11.03
C TYR A 96 -15.22 18.19 -12.18
N ASN A 97 -14.79 18.53 -13.40
CA ASN A 97 -15.03 17.72 -14.59
C ASN A 97 -14.05 16.52 -14.63
N ALA A 98 -14.21 15.62 -15.60
CA ALA A 98 -13.35 14.45 -15.79
C ALA A 98 -11.84 14.77 -15.81
N TYR A 99 -11.47 15.90 -16.42
CA TYR A 99 -10.09 16.39 -16.42
C TYR A 99 -9.64 16.95 -15.07
N GLY A 100 -10.54 17.54 -14.27
CA GLY A 100 -10.21 18.09 -12.95
C GLY A 100 -9.76 17.01 -11.98
N TYR A 101 -10.44 15.85 -11.99
CA TYR A 101 -10.01 14.66 -11.25
C TYR A 101 -8.66 14.14 -11.73
N LEU A 102 -8.45 14.08 -13.05
CA LEU A 102 -7.19 13.60 -13.62
C LEU A 102 -6.01 14.52 -13.28
N VAL A 103 -6.20 15.85 -13.37
CA VAL A 103 -5.16 16.84 -13.05
C VAL A 103 -4.85 16.83 -11.56
N THR A 104 -5.86 16.70 -10.69
CA THR A 104 -5.65 16.67 -9.23
C THR A 104 -4.90 15.40 -8.83
N CYS A 105 -5.42 14.22 -9.18
CA CYS A 105 -4.79 12.94 -8.81
C CYS A 105 -3.45 12.74 -9.53
N GLY A 106 -3.34 13.13 -10.81
CA GLY A 106 -2.11 13.07 -11.57
C GLY A 106 -1.06 14.04 -11.07
N GLY A 107 -1.45 15.28 -10.74
CA GLY A 107 -0.56 16.28 -10.14
C GLY A 107 -0.02 15.84 -8.79
N LEU A 108 -0.82 15.14 -7.97
CA LEU A 108 -0.38 14.56 -6.71
C LEU A 108 0.49 13.30 -6.88
N ALA A 109 0.30 12.52 -7.95
CA ALA A 109 1.15 11.35 -8.22
C ALA A 109 2.50 11.75 -8.86
N LEU A 110 2.54 12.84 -9.62
CA LEU A 110 3.66 13.24 -10.45
C LEU A 110 4.96 13.47 -9.67
N PRO A 111 4.98 14.13 -8.50
CA PRO A 111 6.21 14.26 -7.70
C PRO A 111 6.80 12.93 -7.23
N LEU A 112 5.97 11.91 -6.96
CA LEU A 112 6.44 10.57 -6.59
C LEU A 112 7.00 9.82 -7.80
N LEU A 113 6.31 9.91 -8.94
CA LEU A 113 6.75 9.30 -10.20
C LEU A 113 8.03 9.94 -10.75
N LEU A 114 8.17 11.25 -10.59
CA LEU A 114 9.32 12.02 -11.04
C LEU A 114 10.43 12.13 -9.99
N GLN A 115 10.23 11.63 -8.76
CA GLN A 115 11.26 11.62 -7.73
C GLN A 115 12.61 11.05 -8.22
N PRO A 116 12.64 9.93 -8.98
CA PRO A 116 13.90 9.40 -9.53
C PRO A 116 14.63 10.37 -10.46
N TRP A 117 13.92 11.35 -11.04
CA TRP A 117 14.42 12.30 -12.04
C TRP A 117 14.78 13.66 -11.42
N LEU A 118 13.90 14.20 -10.55
CA LEU A 118 13.97 15.57 -10.04
C LEU A 118 14.79 15.69 -8.75
N HIS A 119 14.72 14.70 -7.87
CA HIS A 119 15.43 14.69 -6.59
C HIS A 119 16.21 13.39 -6.37
N PRO A 120 17.25 13.10 -7.20
CA PRO A 120 18.19 12.03 -6.89
C PRO A 120 19.13 12.42 -5.74
N ARG A 121 19.18 13.71 -5.35
CA ARG A 121 20.18 14.25 -4.41
C ARG A 121 19.69 14.26 -2.97
N ALA A 122 20.60 13.77 -2.12
CA ALA A 122 20.78 14.04 -0.71
C ALA A 122 19.60 14.58 0.10
N SER A 123 19.09 13.75 1.02
CA SER A 123 18.35 14.26 2.16
C SER A 123 19.33 14.89 3.15
N CYS A 124 19.00 16.10 3.61
CA CYS A 124 19.68 16.73 4.73
C CYS A 124 18.87 16.47 6.01
N LEU A 125 19.56 16.00 7.05
CA LEU A 125 19.04 15.90 8.41
C LEU A 125 20.01 16.59 9.35
N GLY A 126 19.53 17.59 10.11
CA GLY A 126 20.33 18.29 11.12
C GLY A 126 21.61 18.96 10.59
N GLY A 127 21.62 19.40 9.33
CA GLY A 127 22.79 20.02 8.70
C GLY A 127 23.79 19.04 8.06
N VAL A 128 23.60 17.72 8.22
CA VAL A 128 24.41 16.70 7.54
C VAL A 128 23.78 16.40 6.18
N THR A 129 24.55 16.59 5.10
CA THR A 129 24.14 16.25 3.74
C THR A 129 24.50 14.79 3.47
N MET A 130 23.51 13.91 3.34
CA MET A 130 23.77 12.51 3.01
C MET A 130 23.89 12.35 1.50
N VAL A 131 25.01 11.84 1.00
CA VAL A 131 25.16 11.62 -0.44
C VAL A 131 24.41 10.35 -0.83
N ASN A 132 23.29 10.51 -1.53
CA ASN A 132 22.56 9.39 -2.12
C ASN A 132 23.41 8.76 -3.25
N PRO A 133 23.83 7.48 -3.15
CA PRO A 133 24.64 6.86 -4.20
C PRO A 133 23.87 6.70 -5.53
N ASP A 134 22.54 6.80 -5.53
CA ASP A 134 21.73 6.79 -6.75
C ASP A 134 21.97 7.99 -7.67
N VAL A 135 22.62 9.07 -7.19
CA VAL A 135 23.03 10.22 -8.02
C VAL A 135 23.96 9.79 -9.16
N HIS A 136 24.84 8.82 -8.88
CA HIS A 136 25.84 8.35 -9.84
C HIS A 136 25.38 7.13 -10.64
N ARG A 137 24.22 6.55 -10.28
CA ARG A 137 23.67 5.37 -10.95
C ARG A 137 22.79 5.78 -12.15
N PRO A 138 22.82 5.01 -13.25
CA PRO A 138 21.87 5.19 -14.34
C PRO A 138 20.44 4.88 -13.85
N LEU A 139 19.43 5.49 -14.47
CA LEU A 139 18.03 5.45 -14.01
C LEU A 139 17.51 4.03 -13.72
N HIS A 140 17.87 3.06 -14.55
CA HIS A 140 17.41 1.66 -14.40
C HIS A 140 18.04 0.92 -13.20
N GLN A 141 19.13 1.44 -12.63
CA GLN A 141 19.80 0.86 -11.47
C GLN A 141 19.44 1.55 -10.16
N ARG A 142 18.80 2.73 -10.22
CA ARG A 142 18.40 3.48 -9.03
C ARG A 142 17.38 2.70 -8.21
N TYR A 143 17.52 2.78 -6.91
CA TYR A 143 16.58 2.20 -5.96
C TYR A 143 15.17 2.77 -6.18
N SER A 144 15.08 4.11 -6.28
CA SER A 144 13.80 4.81 -6.45
C SER A 144 13.04 4.37 -7.70
N THR A 145 13.73 4.13 -8.82
CA THR A 145 13.09 3.68 -10.06
C THR A 145 12.50 2.29 -9.91
N LYS A 146 13.21 1.37 -9.24
CA LYS A 146 12.72 0.00 -8.98
C LYS A 146 11.48 0.02 -8.09
N VAL A 147 11.46 0.88 -7.06
CA VAL A 147 10.29 1.08 -6.20
C VAL A 147 9.11 1.63 -6.98
N VAL A 148 9.32 2.66 -7.82
CA VAL A 148 8.26 3.22 -8.67
C VAL A 148 7.70 2.18 -9.64
N VAL A 149 8.56 1.36 -10.25
CA VAL A 149 8.12 0.26 -11.15
C VAL A 149 7.31 -0.77 -10.37
N TYR A 150 7.78 -1.19 -9.19
CA TYR A 150 7.04 -2.14 -8.35
C TYR A 150 5.67 -1.59 -7.98
N LEU A 151 5.61 -0.43 -7.33
CA LEU A 151 4.37 0.17 -6.85
C LEU A 151 3.43 0.58 -8.00
N GLY A 152 3.98 1.03 -9.13
CA GLY A 152 3.21 1.36 -10.34
C GLY A 152 2.57 0.13 -10.97
N THR A 153 3.34 -0.96 -11.14
CA THR A 153 2.82 -2.24 -11.63
C THR A 153 1.74 -2.77 -10.69
N TYR A 154 2.00 -2.68 -9.40
CA TYR A 154 1.12 -3.21 -8.37
C TYR A 154 -0.18 -2.39 -8.23
N SER A 155 -0.10 -1.06 -8.35
CA SER A 155 -1.25 -0.16 -8.48
C SER A 155 -2.06 -0.47 -9.74
N PHE A 156 -1.41 -0.68 -10.88
CA PHE A 156 -2.10 -1.03 -12.12
C PHE A 156 -2.87 -2.34 -11.98
N ILE A 157 -2.24 -3.39 -11.44
CA ILE A 157 -2.90 -4.68 -11.21
C ILE A 157 -4.12 -4.51 -10.31
N GLY A 158 -3.98 -3.72 -9.23
CA GLY A 158 -5.07 -3.49 -8.31
C GLY A 158 -6.26 -2.77 -8.91
N ASN A 159 -6.01 -1.72 -9.69
CA ASN A 159 -7.07 -0.95 -10.32
C ASN A 159 -7.68 -1.63 -11.54
N TYR A 160 -6.94 -2.49 -12.24
CA TYR A 160 -7.45 -3.13 -13.45
C TYR A 160 -8.21 -4.43 -13.16
N TRP A 161 -7.72 -5.27 -12.24
CA TRP A 161 -8.35 -6.56 -11.90
C TRP A 161 -9.13 -6.54 -10.59
N TYR A 162 -8.59 -6.01 -9.48
CA TYR A 162 -9.24 -6.15 -8.17
C TYR A 162 -10.49 -5.29 -8.01
N THR A 163 -10.53 -4.11 -8.62
CA THR A 163 -11.71 -3.23 -8.66
C THR A 163 -12.96 -3.93 -9.15
N HIS A 164 -12.85 -4.85 -10.12
CA HIS A 164 -13.98 -5.65 -10.61
C HIS A 164 -14.50 -6.63 -9.56
N TYR A 165 -13.64 -7.15 -8.70
CA TYR A 165 -14.08 -7.93 -7.54
C TYR A 165 -14.85 -7.05 -6.56
N PHE A 166 -14.39 -5.82 -6.30
CA PHE A 166 -15.13 -4.88 -5.45
C PHE A 166 -16.50 -4.51 -6.04
N TYR A 167 -16.59 -4.27 -7.36
CA TYR A 167 -17.87 -4.02 -8.01
C TYR A 167 -18.82 -5.23 -7.97
N SER A 168 -18.27 -6.45 -8.08
CA SER A 168 -19.08 -7.67 -8.11
C SER A 168 -19.50 -8.14 -6.72
N VAL A 169 -18.67 -7.91 -5.69
CA VAL A 169 -18.89 -8.39 -4.31
C VAL A 169 -19.57 -7.32 -3.44
N LEU A 170 -19.20 -6.05 -3.60
CA LEU A 170 -19.76 -4.94 -2.80
C LEU A 170 -20.79 -4.10 -3.56
N HIS A 171 -21.06 -4.42 -4.84
CA HIS A 171 -21.96 -3.66 -5.72
C HIS A 171 -21.69 -2.15 -5.77
N ALA A 172 -20.44 -1.77 -5.49
CA ALA A 172 -20.03 -0.38 -5.51
C ALA A 172 -19.77 0.08 -6.94
N LYS A 173 -20.18 1.31 -7.28
CA LYS A 173 -19.87 1.94 -8.58
C LYS A 173 -19.42 3.38 -8.34
N TYR A 174 -18.38 3.81 -9.06
CA TYR A 174 -18.04 5.22 -9.12
C TYR A 174 -19.07 5.95 -9.99
N THR A 175 -19.75 6.93 -9.40
CA THR A 175 -20.70 7.80 -10.13
C THR A 175 -20.06 9.09 -10.61
N MET A 176 -18.79 9.34 -10.29
CA MET A 176 -18.09 10.57 -10.67
C MET A 176 -17.79 10.64 -12.19
N PRO A 177 -17.80 11.86 -12.78
CA PRO A 177 -17.42 12.08 -14.16
C PRO A 177 -15.91 11.88 -14.30
N ALA A 178 -15.49 10.88 -15.09
CA ALA A 178 -14.07 10.59 -15.30
C ALA A 178 -13.82 9.86 -16.61
N HIS A 179 -12.59 9.96 -17.13
CA HIS A 179 -12.11 9.07 -18.18
C HIS A 179 -11.95 7.66 -17.60
N ARG A 180 -12.66 6.68 -18.17
CA ARG A 180 -12.71 5.31 -17.65
C ARG A 180 -11.86 4.38 -18.51
N LEU A 181 -11.13 3.49 -17.83
CA LEU A 181 -10.46 2.34 -18.40
C LEU A 181 -11.01 1.11 -17.68
N ASN A 182 -11.67 0.20 -18.40
CA ASN A 182 -12.30 -0.99 -17.82
C ASN A 182 -13.29 -0.64 -16.67
N ASP A 183 -14.15 0.37 -16.89
CA ASP A 183 -15.08 0.94 -15.90
C ASP A 183 -14.46 1.52 -14.63
N VAL A 184 -13.14 1.72 -14.63
CA VAL A 184 -12.41 2.34 -13.52
C VAL A 184 -11.88 3.70 -13.96
N PRO A 185 -12.15 4.77 -13.20
CA PRO A 185 -11.60 6.10 -13.48
C PRO A 185 -10.07 6.10 -13.50
N ILE A 186 -9.46 6.61 -14.57
CA ILE A 186 -7.99 6.69 -14.72
C ILE A 186 -7.34 7.48 -13.57
N ALA A 187 -8.06 8.47 -13.03
CA ALA A 187 -7.62 9.23 -11.86
C ALA A 187 -7.34 8.33 -10.63
N MET A 188 -8.03 7.19 -10.48
CA MET A 188 -7.81 6.25 -9.37
C MET A 188 -6.52 5.43 -9.52
N PHE A 189 -6.09 5.13 -10.74
CA PHE A 189 -4.78 4.53 -10.98
C PHE A 189 -3.64 5.45 -10.49
N LEU A 190 -3.79 6.75 -10.72
CA LEU A 190 -2.82 7.74 -10.24
C LEU A 190 -2.96 7.97 -8.72
N ALA A 191 -4.19 7.96 -8.21
CA ALA A 191 -4.44 8.13 -6.78
C ALA A 191 -3.81 7.01 -5.95
N THR A 192 -4.09 5.76 -6.32
CA THR A 192 -3.53 4.58 -5.66
C THR A 192 -2.00 4.58 -5.63
N HIS A 193 -1.33 5.21 -6.59
CA HIS A 193 0.14 5.30 -6.58
C HIS A 193 0.66 6.08 -5.37
N PHE A 194 0.09 7.23 -5.03
CA PHE A 194 0.53 8.00 -3.86
C PHE A 194 0.05 7.40 -2.53
N TYR A 195 -1.13 6.77 -2.51
CA TYR A 195 -1.59 5.99 -1.36
C TYR A 195 -0.66 4.81 -1.07
N PHE A 196 -0.35 3.98 -2.07
CA PHE A 196 0.51 2.81 -1.88
C PHE A 196 1.95 3.19 -1.56
N SER A 197 2.46 4.28 -2.12
CA SER A 197 3.78 4.81 -1.72
C SER A 197 3.81 5.13 -0.22
N THR A 198 2.76 5.76 0.29
CA THR A 198 2.64 6.07 1.72
C THR A 198 2.50 4.81 2.57
N TYR A 199 1.59 3.91 2.21
CA TYR A 199 1.30 2.71 3.01
C TYR A 199 2.50 1.77 3.08
N HIS A 200 3.18 1.56 1.96
CA HIS A 200 4.29 0.61 1.88
C HIS A 200 5.60 1.21 2.38
N ALA A 201 5.98 2.40 1.89
CA ALA A 201 7.28 2.99 2.23
C ALA A 201 7.29 3.67 3.60
N CYS A 202 6.18 4.26 4.06
CA CYS A 202 6.16 4.98 5.33
C CYS A 202 5.64 4.14 6.50
N ILE A 203 4.45 3.56 6.34
CA ILE A 203 3.72 2.95 7.45
C ILE A 203 4.18 1.51 7.68
N SER A 204 4.11 0.68 6.64
CA SER A 204 4.44 -0.74 6.72
C SER A 204 5.92 -0.98 6.98
N ASN A 205 6.79 -0.45 6.12
CA ASN A 205 8.24 -0.61 6.28
C ASN A 205 8.74 -0.10 7.63
N GLY A 206 8.25 1.06 8.09
CA GLY A 206 8.66 1.62 9.38
C GLY A 206 8.32 0.72 10.58
N ILE A 207 7.09 0.19 10.62
CA ILE A 207 6.62 -0.68 11.70
C ILE A 207 7.27 -2.06 11.64
N LEU A 208 7.33 -2.67 10.45
CA LEU A 208 7.92 -4.00 10.28
C LEU A 208 9.42 -3.99 10.57
N ARG A 209 10.13 -2.94 10.16
CA ARG A 209 11.55 -2.72 10.49
C ARG A 209 11.78 -2.53 11.99
N TYR A 210 10.90 -1.80 12.67
CA TYR A 210 10.98 -1.65 14.12
C TYR A 210 10.88 -3.01 14.81
N VAL A 211 9.88 -3.83 14.45
CA VAL A 211 9.73 -5.19 15.00
C VAL A 211 10.94 -6.06 14.65
N ASP A 212 11.47 -5.93 13.42
CA ASP A 212 12.59 -6.72 12.95
C ASP A 212 13.90 -6.43 13.70
N ARG A 213 14.19 -5.14 13.95
CA ARG A 213 15.44 -4.69 14.58
C ARG A 213 15.40 -4.71 16.11
N ARG A 214 14.23 -4.45 16.73
CA ARG A 214 14.12 -4.29 18.18
C ARG A 214 14.24 -5.61 18.95
N TYR A 215 13.80 -6.71 18.36
CA TYR A 215 13.61 -7.99 19.04
C TYR A 215 14.54 -9.10 18.56
N ALA A 216 14.88 -10.00 19.48
CA ALA A 216 15.68 -11.18 19.17
C ALA A 216 14.96 -12.09 18.15
N SER A 217 15.73 -12.70 17.25
CA SER A 217 15.20 -13.69 16.31
C SER A 217 14.61 -14.90 17.04
N GLY A 218 13.34 -15.21 16.79
CA GLY A 218 12.65 -16.35 17.38
C GLY A 218 11.18 -16.38 17.03
N TRP A 219 10.47 -17.41 17.46
CA TRP A 219 9.04 -17.60 17.15
C TRP A 219 8.15 -16.45 17.66
N ARG A 220 8.50 -15.83 18.79
CA ARG A 220 7.77 -14.69 19.37
C ARG A 220 7.83 -13.46 18.47
N LYS A 221 8.99 -13.20 17.88
CA LYS A 221 9.19 -12.13 16.91
C LYS A 221 8.39 -12.41 15.64
N SER A 222 8.45 -13.63 15.12
CA SER A 222 7.66 -14.01 13.95
C SER A 222 6.16 -13.85 14.19
N LEU A 223 5.67 -14.23 15.38
CA LEU A 223 4.28 -14.03 15.78
C LEU A 223 3.92 -12.54 15.82
N LEU A 224 4.74 -11.70 16.44
CA LEU A 224 4.51 -10.25 16.47
C LEU A 224 4.58 -9.63 15.07
N PHE A 225 5.51 -10.07 14.22
CA PHE A 225 5.64 -9.59 12.85
C PHE A 225 4.37 -9.87 12.04
N TRP A 226 3.93 -11.13 12.00
CA TRP A 226 2.72 -11.50 11.27
C TRP A 226 1.45 -10.89 11.87
N TYR A 227 1.37 -10.79 13.21
CA TYR A 227 0.26 -10.10 13.85
C TYR A 227 0.23 -8.61 13.51
N SER A 228 1.39 -7.94 13.45
CA SER A 228 1.52 -6.54 13.04
C SER A 228 1.07 -6.37 11.59
N VAL A 229 1.43 -7.29 10.68
CA VAL A 229 0.93 -7.30 9.30
C VAL A 229 -0.59 -7.40 9.27
N LEU A 230 -1.18 -8.35 9.99
CA LEU A 230 -2.64 -8.54 10.02
C LEU A 230 -3.36 -7.31 10.58
N PHE A 231 -2.89 -6.79 11.71
CA PHE A 231 -3.46 -5.61 12.35
C PHE A 231 -3.36 -4.37 11.43
N LEU A 232 -2.18 -4.13 10.85
CA LEU A 232 -1.96 -2.98 9.98
C LEU A 232 -2.77 -3.08 8.69
N SER A 233 -2.91 -4.29 8.13
CA SER A 233 -3.70 -4.56 6.93
C SER A 233 -5.17 -4.22 7.15
N TYR A 234 -5.73 -4.70 8.26
CA TYR A 234 -7.11 -4.43 8.63
C TYR A 234 -7.33 -2.95 8.98
N LEU A 235 -6.42 -2.33 9.73
CA LEU A 235 -6.49 -0.91 10.08
C LEU A 235 -6.45 -0.01 8.83
N THR A 236 -5.54 -0.29 7.89
CA THR A 236 -5.42 0.48 6.64
C THR A 236 -6.67 0.34 5.79
N ALA A 237 -7.16 -0.90 5.62
CA ALA A 237 -8.38 -1.16 4.88
C ALA A 237 -9.60 -0.48 5.51
N PHE A 238 -9.70 -0.50 6.83
CA PHE A 238 -10.79 0.17 7.55
C PHE A 238 -10.73 1.69 7.40
N MET A 239 -9.55 2.31 7.58
CA MET A 239 -9.38 3.76 7.41
C MET A 239 -9.72 4.20 5.99
N GLU A 240 -9.35 3.40 4.98
CA GLU A 240 -9.69 3.69 3.59
C GLU A 240 -11.21 3.58 3.37
N THR A 241 -11.85 2.51 3.84
CA THR A 241 -13.31 2.35 3.76
C THR A 241 -14.05 3.48 4.46
N LEU A 242 -13.58 3.94 5.63
CA LEU A 242 -14.15 5.11 6.34
C LEU A 242 -14.04 6.39 5.51
N THR A 243 -12.90 6.61 4.85
CA THR A 243 -12.73 7.79 4.01
C THR A 243 -13.59 7.73 2.75
N ILE A 244 -13.73 6.56 2.14
CA ILE A 244 -14.56 6.35 0.94
C ILE A 244 -16.05 6.44 1.26
N SER A 245 -16.49 5.93 2.41
CA SER A 245 -17.91 5.98 2.79
C SER A 245 -18.41 7.39 3.11
N SER A 246 -17.49 8.30 3.45
CA SER A 246 -17.79 9.72 3.58
C SER A 246 -17.95 10.44 2.23
N PHE A 247 -17.59 9.79 1.12
CA PHE A 247 -17.65 10.38 -0.21
C PHE A 247 -19.01 10.13 -0.89
N PRO A 248 -19.76 11.18 -1.28
CA PRO A 248 -21.13 11.05 -1.77
C PRO A 248 -21.27 10.36 -3.13
N TYR A 249 -20.19 10.24 -3.91
CA TYR A 249 -20.20 9.60 -5.24
C TYR A 249 -19.85 8.11 -5.23
N TYR A 250 -19.91 7.47 -4.06
CA TYR A 250 -19.71 6.04 -3.90
C TYR A 250 -20.99 5.41 -3.32
N SER A 251 -21.77 4.73 -4.15
CA SER A 251 -23.01 4.09 -3.72
C SER A 251 -22.75 2.69 -3.16
N PHE A 252 -23.11 2.44 -1.91
CA PHE A 252 -23.15 1.11 -1.31
C PHE A 252 -24.60 0.65 -1.18
N GLU A 253 -24.88 -0.60 -1.54
CA GLU A 253 -26.20 -1.23 -1.36
C GLU A 253 -26.44 -1.60 0.11
N ASP A 254 -25.41 -2.10 0.81
CA ASP A 254 -25.39 -2.26 2.27
C ASP A 254 -24.06 -1.75 2.85
N ARG A 255 -24.15 -0.62 3.57
CA ARG A 255 -23.01 0.00 4.25
C ARG A 255 -22.43 -0.92 5.32
N THR A 256 -23.26 -1.75 5.95
CA THR A 256 -22.88 -2.64 7.06
C THR A 256 -21.98 -3.78 6.58
N MET A 257 -22.39 -4.40 5.47
CA MET A 257 -21.59 -5.40 4.77
C MET A 257 -20.28 -4.81 4.23
N ALA A 258 -20.31 -3.60 3.69
CA ALA A 258 -19.12 -2.92 3.18
C ALA A 258 -18.06 -2.66 4.27
N TYR A 259 -18.46 -2.25 5.48
CA TYR A 259 -17.50 -1.99 6.55
C TYR A 259 -16.84 -3.25 7.11
N VAL A 260 -17.61 -4.32 7.38
CA VAL A 260 -17.06 -5.52 8.02
C VAL A 260 -16.40 -6.42 6.98
N TRP A 261 -17.14 -6.78 5.93
CA TRP A 261 -16.66 -7.71 4.92
C TRP A 261 -15.79 -7.00 3.90
N GLY A 262 -16.18 -5.80 3.43
CA GLY A 262 -15.35 -5.03 2.50
C GLY A 262 -13.97 -4.70 3.06
N SER A 263 -13.86 -4.29 4.33
CA SER A 263 -12.55 -4.06 4.96
C SER A 263 -11.76 -5.35 5.21
N ALA A 264 -12.41 -6.47 5.54
CA ALA A 264 -11.74 -7.76 5.68
C ALA A 264 -11.20 -8.27 4.33
N PHE A 265 -12.00 -8.16 3.27
CA PHE A 265 -11.61 -8.51 1.90
C PHE A 265 -10.50 -7.60 1.38
N TYR A 266 -10.63 -6.29 1.57
CA TYR A 266 -9.60 -5.35 1.18
C TYR A 266 -8.33 -5.52 2.02
N GLY A 267 -8.44 -5.91 3.29
CA GLY A 267 -7.31 -6.27 4.14
C GLY A 267 -6.44 -7.40 3.58
N ILE A 268 -7.01 -8.38 2.86
CA ILE A 268 -6.25 -9.48 2.22
C ILE A 268 -5.20 -8.94 1.25
N TYR A 269 -5.49 -7.82 0.58
CA TYR A 269 -4.55 -7.13 -0.29
C TYR A 269 -3.26 -6.79 0.46
N PHE A 270 -3.40 -6.14 1.61
CA PHE A 270 -2.28 -5.67 2.42
C PHE A 270 -1.53 -6.80 3.14
N ILE A 271 -2.20 -7.93 3.44
CA ILE A 271 -1.55 -9.10 4.06
C ILE A 271 -0.40 -9.63 3.21
N VAL A 272 -0.57 -9.64 1.88
CA VAL A 272 0.50 -10.04 0.96
C VAL A 272 1.40 -8.85 0.62
N SER A 273 0.81 -7.67 0.45
CA SER A 273 1.53 -6.50 -0.05
C SER A 273 2.61 -5.98 0.90
N PHE A 274 2.27 -5.85 2.19
CA PHE A 274 3.17 -5.31 3.21
C PHE A 274 4.45 -6.14 3.38
N PRO A 275 4.40 -7.44 3.71
CA PRO A 275 5.61 -8.24 3.80
C PRO A 275 6.29 -8.39 2.44
N GLY A 276 5.53 -8.45 1.34
CA GLY A 276 6.07 -8.57 -0.01
C GLY A 276 6.96 -7.40 -0.41
N PHE A 277 6.49 -6.17 -0.16
CA PHE A 277 7.28 -4.97 -0.38
C PHE A 277 8.45 -4.86 0.61
N TYR A 278 8.26 -5.20 1.89
CA TYR A 278 9.33 -5.17 2.90
C TYR A 278 10.52 -6.07 2.51
N TYR A 279 10.25 -7.31 2.09
CA TYR A 279 11.31 -8.22 1.65
C TYR A 279 11.92 -7.83 0.30
N PHE A 280 11.11 -7.32 -0.62
CA PHE A 280 11.61 -6.79 -1.90
C PHE A 280 12.55 -5.61 -1.66
N ASP A 281 12.13 -4.65 -0.84
CA ASP A 281 12.89 -3.46 -0.44
C ASP A 281 14.25 -3.82 0.17
N ALA A 282 14.28 -4.84 1.03
CA ALA A 282 15.52 -5.36 1.63
C ALA A 282 16.54 -5.79 0.56
N GLN A 283 16.08 -6.38 -0.55
CA GLN A 283 16.93 -6.99 -1.59
C GLN A 283 17.45 -6.00 -2.65
N ILE A 284 16.80 -4.85 -2.85
CA ILE A 284 17.13 -3.92 -3.96
C ILE A 284 18.60 -3.47 -3.94
N ASP A 285 19.06 -3.05 -2.75
CA ASP A 285 20.44 -2.65 -2.48
C ASP A 285 21.17 -3.67 -1.60
N GLY A 286 20.51 -4.73 -1.13
CA GLY A 286 21.14 -5.79 -0.35
C GLY A 286 22.27 -6.53 -1.08
N ALA A 287 22.35 -6.35 -2.40
CA ALA A 287 23.42 -6.85 -3.26
C ALA A 287 24.58 -5.85 -3.49
N GLY A 288 24.69 -4.73 -2.76
CA GLY A 288 25.78 -3.75 -2.98
C GLY A 288 26.01 -2.81 -1.80
N ILE A 289 27.17 -2.26 -1.48
CA ILE A 289 28.56 -2.29 -1.99
C ILE A 289 29.39 -2.05 -0.72
N VAL A 290 30.38 -2.88 -0.41
CA VAL A 290 31.37 -2.49 0.60
C VAL A 290 32.46 -1.67 -0.09
N PRO A 291 32.83 -0.49 0.42
CA PRO A 291 34.05 0.15 -0.03
C PRO A 291 35.23 -0.70 0.45
N THR A 292 35.86 -1.43 -0.45
CA THR A 292 37.16 -2.07 -0.19
C THR A 292 38.25 -1.00 -0.21
N GLU A 293 39.29 -1.14 0.61
CA GLU A 293 40.43 -0.19 0.70
C GLU A 293 41.10 0.10 -0.65
N ASP A 294 40.92 -0.77 -1.66
CA ASP A 294 41.47 -0.64 -3.01
C ASP A 294 40.55 0.07 -4.02
N GLY A 295 39.40 0.61 -3.60
CA GLY A 295 38.47 1.34 -4.49
C GLY A 295 37.68 0.45 -5.47
N ILE A 296 37.81 -0.87 -5.38
CA ILE A 296 37.02 -1.82 -6.18
C ILE A 296 35.75 -2.18 -5.42
N GLN A 297 34.60 -1.82 -5.99
CA GLN A 297 33.27 -2.11 -5.44
C GLN A 297 32.98 -3.61 -5.57
N GLN A 298 32.99 -4.36 -4.47
CA GLN A 298 32.44 -5.72 -4.44
C GLN A 298 31.02 -5.72 -3.87
N PRO A 299 30.10 -6.51 -4.46
CA PRO A 299 28.75 -6.71 -3.93
C PRO A 299 28.84 -7.38 -2.55
N ASN A 300 28.18 -6.79 -1.55
CA ASN A 300 28.12 -7.37 -0.22
C ASN A 300 27.15 -8.55 -0.26
N GLY A 301 27.66 -9.77 -0.14
CA GLY A 301 26.88 -11.00 -0.29
C GLY A 301 26.61 -11.34 -1.76
N GLY A 302 26.89 -12.58 -2.16
CA GLY A 302 26.79 -13.08 -3.54
C GLY A 302 25.37 -13.16 -4.13
N GLY A 303 24.49 -12.22 -3.80
CA GLY A 303 23.17 -12.06 -4.38
C GLY A 303 23.24 -11.33 -5.72
N ARG A 304 22.41 -11.78 -6.68
CA ARG A 304 22.24 -11.10 -7.96
C ARG A 304 21.60 -9.71 -7.74
N PRO A 305 22.10 -8.63 -8.37
CA PRO A 305 21.46 -7.32 -8.28
C PRO A 305 20.05 -7.37 -8.88
N VAL A 306 19.08 -6.81 -8.15
CA VAL A 306 17.67 -6.74 -8.59
C VAL A 306 17.55 -5.86 -9.83
N THR A 307 17.01 -6.40 -10.92
CA THR A 307 16.74 -5.66 -12.16
C THR A 307 15.34 -5.04 -12.18
N LEU A 308 15.05 -4.15 -13.13
CA LEU A 308 13.68 -3.64 -13.34
C LEU A 308 12.69 -4.76 -13.69
N MET A 309 13.14 -5.78 -14.42
CA MET A 309 12.32 -6.94 -14.73
C MET A 309 12.04 -7.77 -13.49
N ASP A 310 13.01 -7.92 -12.58
CA ASP A 310 12.77 -8.57 -11.31
C ASP A 310 11.74 -7.78 -10.49
N ALA A 311 11.84 -6.45 -10.43
CA ALA A 311 10.84 -5.60 -9.77
C ALA A 311 9.42 -5.78 -10.34
N PHE A 312 9.31 -5.82 -11.67
CA PHE A 312 8.04 -6.05 -12.37
C PHE A 312 7.49 -7.46 -12.10
N VAL A 313 8.29 -8.50 -12.29
CA VAL A 313 7.89 -9.91 -12.08
C VAL A 313 7.53 -10.16 -10.62
N THR A 314 8.28 -9.61 -9.67
CA THR A 314 7.97 -9.71 -8.25
C THR A 314 6.65 -8.99 -7.93
N ALA A 315 6.37 -7.81 -8.51
CA ALA A 315 5.08 -7.15 -8.35
C ALA A 315 3.92 -7.99 -8.93
N CYS A 316 4.11 -8.57 -10.12
CA CYS A 316 3.13 -9.48 -10.73
C CYS A 316 2.92 -10.74 -9.88
N GLY A 317 3.98 -11.33 -9.31
CA GLY A 317 3.90 -12.51 -8.45
C GLY A 317 3.07 -12.25 -7.18
N HIS A 318 3.34 -11.13 -6.50
CA HIS A 318 2.52 -10.70 -5.36
C HIS A 318 1.07 -10.42 -5.77
N GLY A 319 0.85 -9.85 -6.96
CA GLY A 319 -0.49 -9.66 -7.51
C GLY A 319 -1.22 -10.99 -7.77
N MET A 320 -0.54 -11.98 -8.34
CA MET A 320 -1.12 -13.31 -8.55
C MET A 320 -1.49 -14.00 -7.24
N MET A 321 -0.64 -13.88 -6.20
CA MET A 321 -0.96 -14.41 -4.87
C MET A 321 -2.25 -13.81 -4.33
N ILE A 322 -2.45 -12.50 -4.46
CA ILE A 322 -3.68 -11.85 -4.02
C ILE A 322 -4.89 -12.31 -4.85
N LEU A 323 -4.76 -12.41 -6.17
CA LEU A 323 -5.84 -12.95 -7.01
C LEU A 323 -6.26 -14.33 -6.53
N THR A 324 -5.30 -15.22 -6.26
CA THR A 324 -5.61 -16.57 -5.76
C THR A 324 -6.28 -16.56 -4.40
N LEU A 325 -5.85 -15.69 -3.48
CA LEU A 325 -6.51 -15.53 -2.18
C LEU A 325 -7.95 -15.02 -2.33
N LEU A 326 -8.16 -14.00 -3.16
CA LEU A 326 -9.49 -13.47 -3.44
C LEU A 326 -10.40 -14.53 -4.09
N ASP A 327 -9.86 -15.34 -5.00
CA ASP A 327 -10.59 -16.45 -5.62
C ASP A 327 -10.96 -17.54 -4.60
N PHE A 328 -10.09 -17.85 -3.62
CA PHE A 328 -10.46 -18.77 -2.54
C PHE A 328 -11.63 -18.25 -1.72
N VAL A 329 -11.64 -16.96 -1.38
CA VAL A 329 -12.76 -16.38 -0.63
C VAL A 329 -14.02 -16.33 -1.50
N ARG A 330 -13.89 -16.01 -2.79
CA ARG A 330 -15.01 -16.08 -3.74
C ARG A 330 -15.60 -17.49 -3.83
N LEU A 331 -14.77 -18.53 -3.91
CA LEU A 331 -15.22 -19.92 -3.92
C LEU A 331 -15.87 -20.33 -2.59
N HIS A 332 -15.39 -19.80 -1.47
CA HIS A 332 -15.97 -20.05 -0.17
C HIS A 332 -17.36 -19.41 -0.04
N LEU A 333 -17.50 -18.13 -0.42
CA LEU A 333 -18.79 -17.43 -0.40
C LEU A 333 -19.77 -17.97 -1.45
N GLY A 334 -19.29 -18.34 -2.64
CA GLY A 334 -20.10 -18.97 -3.69
C GLY A 334 -20.58 -20.39 -3.34
N ARG A 335 -20.07 -20.99 -2.26
CA ARG A 335 -20.51 -22.29 -1.72
C ARG A 335 -21.46 -22.17 -0.54
N LEU A 336 -21.74 -20.97 -0.02
CA LEU A 336 -22.78 -20.82 0.98
C LEU A 336 -24.13 -21.12 0.31
N PRO A 337 -24.96 -22.02 0.88
CA PRO A 337 -26.30 -22.23 0.36
C PRO A 337 -27.01 -20.88 0.41
N LYS A 338 -27.54 -20.44 -0.74
CA LYS A 338 -28.46 -19.32 -0.79
C LYS A 338 -29.51 -19.55 0.30
N SER A 339 -29.55 -18.70 1.33
CA SER A 339 -30.73 -18.69 2.19
C SER A 339 -31.88 -18.27 1.28
N ASP A 340 -32.85 -19.16 1.16
CA ASP A 340 -34.09 -18.91 0.44
C ASP A 340 -34.71 -17.61 0.94
N ASP A 341 -34.69 -16.58 0.08
CA ASP A 341 -35.86 -15.80 -0.29
C ASP A 341 -35.46 -14.81 -1.40
N ASN A 342 -35.92 -15.11 -2.63
CA ASN A 342 -36.12 -14.19 -3.75
C ASN A 342 -35.02 -13.15 -4.06
N CYS A 343 -33.99 -13.53 -4.84
CA CYS A 343 -33.66 -12.84 -6.10
C CYS A 343 -32.45 -13.43 -6.85
N VAL A 344 -32.66 -13.58 -8.15
CA VAL A 344 -31.75 -13.66 -9.31
C VAL A 344 -30.43 -14.43 -9.18
N SER A 345 -30.31 -15.49 -9.97
CA SER A 345 -29.10 -16.25 -10.22
C SER A 345 -27.97 -15.39 -10.81
N MET A 346 -26.76 -15.55 -10.27
CA MET A 346 -25.51 -14.94 -10.75
C MET A 346 -25.02 -15.49 -12.12
N SER A 347 -25.89 -16.19 -12.86
CA SER A 347 -25.72 -16.54 -14.27
C SER A 347 -26.26 -15.45 -15.22
N THR A 348 -27.03 -14.49 -14.71
CA THR A 348 -27.62 -13.42 -15.52
C THR A 348 -26.68 -12.22 -15.70
N CYS A 349 -25.70 -12.02 -14.81
CA CYS A 349 -24.75 -10.88 -14.95
C CYS A 349 -23.74 -11.04 -16.09
N TYR A 350 -23.35 -12.27 -16.45
CA TYR A 350 -22.47 -12.47 -17.62
C TYR A 350 -23.21 -12.37 -18.96
N ASN A 351 -24.55 -12.46 -18.96
CA ASN A 351 -25.38 -12.28 -20.14
C ASN A 351 -25.90 -10.85 -20.32
N TYR A 352 -25.96 -10.04 -19.25
CA TYR A 352 -26.43 -8.65 -19.35
C TYR A 352 -25.46 -7.77 -20.17
N ASP A 353 -24.14 -7.97 -20.04
CA ASP A 353 -23.15 -7.25 -20.85
C ASP A 353 -23.12 -7.69 -22.33
N ARG A 354 -23.56 -8.91 -22.63
CA ARG A 354 -23.67 -9.41 -24.01
C ARG A 354 -24.94 -8.92 -24.70
N GLU A 355 -26.04 -8.72 -23.96
CA GLU A 355 -27.27 -8.14 -24.52
C GLU A 355 -27.16 -6.62 -24.73
N GLN A 356 -26.51 -5.86 -23.83
CA GLN A 356 -26.33 -4.42 -24.03
C GLN A 356 -25.42 -4.09 -25.24
N SER A 357 -24.35 -4.86 -25.45
CA SER A 357 -23.47 -4.70 -26.62
C SER A 357 -24.15 -5.09 -27.94
N THR A 358 -25.14 -5.98 -27.92
CA THR A 358 -25.91 -6.35 -29.12
C THR A 358 -27.03 -5.34 -29.43
N ILE A 359 -27.62 -4.72 -28.40
CA ILE A 359 -28.66 -3.69 -28.57
C ILE A 359 -28.05 -2.36 -29.06
N GLU A 360 -26.86 -1.97 -28.59
CA GLU A 360 -26.20 -0.75 -29.08
C GLU A 360 -25.65 -0.89 -30.52
N MET A 361 -25.20 -2.08 -30.94
CA MET A 361 -24.84 -2.32 -32.34
C MET A 361 -26.06 -2.39 -33.28
N GLY A 362 -27.24 -2.80 -32.79
CA GLY A 362 -28.47 -2.80 -33.58
C GLY A 362 -29.06 -1.41 -33.83
N LEU A 363 -28.87 -0.47 -32.90
CA LEU A 363 -29.40 0.90 -33.00
C LEU A 363 -28.54 1.84 -33.85
N LEU A 364 -27.27 1.51 -34.10
CA LEU A 364 -26.37 2.24 -35.00
C LEU A 364 -26.59 1.93 -36.50
N HIS A 365 -27.39 0.91 -36.82
CA HIS A 365 -27.77 0.56 -38.21
C HIS A 365 -29.16 1.07 -38.63
N MET A 366 -29.87 1.80 -37.75
CA MET A 366 -31.17 2.43 -38.04
C MET A 366 -31.20 3.94 -37.75
N LYS A 367 -30.13 4.65 -38.14
CA LYS A 367 -30.15 6.11 -38.33
C LYS A 367 -29.41 6.52 -39.58
#